data_AF-A0A842NB82-F1
#
_entry.id   AF-A0A842NB82-F1
#
_cell.length_a   1.000
_cell.length_b   1.000
_cell.length_c   1.000
_cell.angle_alpha   90.00
_cell.angle_beta   90.00
_cell.angle_gamma   90.00
#
_symmetry.space_group_name_H-M   'P 1'
#
loop_
_entity.id
_entity.type
_entity.pdbx_description
1 polymer ?
#
loop_
_entity_poly.entity_id
_entity_poly.type
_entity_poly.pdbx_seq_one_letter_code
_entity_poly.pdbx_strand_id
1 'polypeptide(L)'
;MSDPKPAFKLWLETEDGYVFGPGVYNLLIAIDRTGTLKEASQQLGMSYRYAWGLIKKAEEKLGEPLVDASKGGKLGGGSSTITETGAKYIKDFERIQDQWKEFRGSLRAKGIVVSVDGNEVIVSFESDLFLVKGDKVRLTKA
;
A
#
# COMPACT_ATOMS: atom_id res chain seq x y z
N MET A 1 10.67 -7.41 -23.01
CA MET A 1 10.42 -6.42 -21.94
C MET A 1 8.91 -6.35 -21.74
N SER A 2 8.41 -6.42 -20.51
CA SER A 2 6.97 -6.31 -20.22
C SER A 2 6.51 -4.86 -20.36
N ASP A 3 5.30 -4.66 -20.88
CA ASP A 3 4.71 -3.32 -21.00
C ASP A 3 4.61 -2.65 -19.61
N PRO A 4 4.95 -1.35 -19.50
CA PRO A 4 4.90 -0.64 -18.22
C PRO A 4 3.45 -0.53 -17.74
N LYS A 5 3.20 -0.98 -16.50
CA LYS A 5 1.88 -0.87 -15.87
C LYS A 5 1.85 0.34 -14.93
N PRO A 6 0.72 1.06 -14.85
CA PRO A 6 0.53 2.12 -13.87
C PRO A 6 0.74 1.56 -12.46
N ALA A 7 1.52 2.26 -11.64
CA ALA A 7 1.70 1.95 -10.23
C ALA A 7 1.18 3.12 -9.39
N PHE A 8 0.60 2.80 -8.24
CA PHE A 8 0.16 3.78 -7.26
C PHE A 8 0.77 3.42 -5.91
N LYS A 9 1.10 4.44 -5.12
CA LYS A 9 1.57 4.28 -3.76
C LYS A 9 0.59 5.02 -2.86
N LEU A 10 0.00 4.30 -1.92
CA LEU A 10 -0.89 4.86 -0.91
C LEU A 10 -0.09 5.23 0.34
N TRP A 11 -0.38 6.39 0.91
CA TRP A 11 0.04 6.75 2.26
C TRP A 11 -0.98 7.72 2.89
N LEU A 12 -0.94 7.82 4.21
CA LEU A 12 -1.75 8.72 5.04
C LEU A 12 -0.83 9.80 5.61
N GLU A 13 -1.32 11.03 5.62
CA GLU A 13 -0.61 12.21 6.13
C GLU A 13 -1.52 13.00 7.09
N THR A 14 -0.88 13.75 7.97
CA THR A 14 -1.50 14.85 8.72
C THR A 14 -0.99 16.18 8.14
N GLU A 15 -1.38 17.31 8.72
CA GLU A 15 -0.81 18.63 8.36
C GLU A 15 0.72 18.65 8.55
N ASP A 16 1.24 17.82 9.45
CA ASP A 16 2.68 17.63 9.71
C ASP A 16 3.35 16.61 8.77
N GLY A 17 2.64 16.15 7.73
CA GLY A 17 3.14 15.29 6.65
C GLY A 17 2.97 13.78 6.88
N TYR A 18 3.80 12.96 6.24
CA TYR A 18 3.70 11.48 6.27
C TYR A 18 3.53 10.88 7.67
N VAL A 19 2.53 10.01 7.82
CA VAL A 19 2.23 9.30 9.06
C VAL A 19 2.23 7.80 8.87
N PHE A 20 1.50 7.30 7.88
CA PHE A 20 1.27 5.86 7.72
C PHE A 20 1.33 5.46 6.26
N GLY A 21 1.86 4.29 5.95
CA GLY A 21 1.97 3.79 4.58
C GLY A 21 2.67 2.43 4.57
N PRO A 22 3.20 1.96 3.43
CA PRO A 22 3.72 0.61 3.31
C PRO A 22 4.80 0.25 4.32
N GLY A 23 5.65 1.21 4.70
CA GLY A 23 6.71 1.00 5.69
C GLY A 23 6.16 0.71 7.10
N VAL A 24 5.33 1.62 7.62
CA VAL A 24 4.70 1.46 8.95
C VAL A 24 3.77 0.25 8.96
N TYR A 25 2.93 0.10 7.92
CA TYR A 25 2.04 -1.05 7.75
C TYR A 25 2.80 -2.39 7.83
N ASN A 26 3.84 -2.56 7.02
CA ASN A 26 4.61 -3.81 7.00
C ASN A 26 5.30 -4.07 8.35
N LEU A 27 5.78 -3.03 9.03
CA LEU A 27 6.35 -3.17 10.37
C LEU A 27 5.32 -3.64 11.38
N LEU A 28 4.12 -3.05 11.41
CA LEU A 28 3.08 -3.48 12.34
C LEU A 28 2.66 -4.92 12.10
N ILE A 29 2.46 -5.32 10.84
CA ILE A 29 2.17 -6.72 10.47
C ILE A 29 3.30 -7.66 10.89
N ALA A 30 4.56 -7.26 10.71
CA ALA A 30 5.71 -8.07 11.12
C ALA A 30 5.80 -8.19 12.64
N ILE A 31 5.55 -7.11 13.38
CA ILE A 31 5.53 -7.10 14.86
C ILE A 31 4.42 -7.99 15.39
N ASP A 32 3.23 -7.93 14.82
CA ASP A 32 2.11 -8.81 15.20
C ASP A 32 2.46 -10.30 15.03
N ARG A 33 3.28 -10.63 14.03
CA ARG A 33 3.73 -12.00 13.75
C ARG A 33 4.92 -12.44 14.60
N THR A 34 5.90 -11.57 14.84
CA THR A 34 7.15 -11.93 15.54
C THR A 34 7.10 -11.67 17.03
N GLY A 35 6.24 -10.76 17.49
CA GLY A 35 6.18 -10.32 18.89
C GLY A 35 7.36 -9.44 19.33
N THR A 36 8.28 -9.08 18.43
CA THR A 36 9.40 -8.18 18.72
C THR A 36 9.74 -7.28 17.53
N LEU A 37 10.02 -5.99 17.79
CA LEU A 37 10.45 -5.06 16.75
C LEU A 37 11.79 -5.46 16.10
N LYS A 38 12.67 -6.10 16.87
CA LYS A 38 13.98 -6.53 16.38
C LYS A 38 13.81 -7.54 15.25
N GLU A 39 13.06 -8.61 15.48
CA GLU A 39 12.83 -9.65 14.47
C GLU A 39 12.01 -9.10 13.29
N ALA A 40 11.01 -8.26 13.55
CA ALA A 40 10.25 -7.58 12.52
C ALA A 40 11.15 -6.76 11.58
N SER A 41 12.07 -5.95 12.15
CA SER A 41 13.03 -5.17 11.36
C SER A 41 13.96 -6.06 10.54
N GLN A 42 14.41 -7.19 11.09
CA GLN A 42 15.29 -8.13 10.40
C GLN A 42 14.56 -8.81 9.23
N GLN A 43 13.32 -9.25 9.42
CA GLN A 43 12.49 -9.83 8.36
C GLN A 43 12.25 -8.85 7.20
N LEU A 44 12.15 -7.55 7.50
CA LEU A 44 11.94 -6.51 6.50
C LEU A 44 13.25 -5.94 5.91
N GLY A 45 14.42 -6.46 6.30
CA GLY A 45 15.71 -5.93 5.84
C GLY A 45 16.00 -4.51 6.33
N MET A 46 15.36 -4.09 7.42
CA MET A 46 15.52 -2.76 8.02
C MET A 46 16.49 -2.81 9.19
N SER A 47 17.27 -1.75 9.39
CA SER A 47 17.97 -1.59 10.67
C SER A 47 16.96 -1.35 11.79
N TYR A 48 17.24 -1.89 12.98
CA TYR A 48 16.40 -1.67 14.16
C TYR A 48 16.16 -0.17 14.43
N ARG A 49 17.21 0.67 14.32
CA ARG A 49 17.11 2.12 14.50
C ARG A 49 16.15 2.77 13.51
N TYR A 50 16.18 2.34 12.26
CA TYR A 50 15.27 2.84 11.23
C TYR A 50 13.82 2.42 11.54
N ALA A 51 13.59 1.15 11.85
CA ALA A 51 12.26 0.64 12.19
C ALA A 51 11.65 1.34 13.42
N TRP A 52 12.44 1.49 14.49
CA TRP A 52 12.04 2.24 15.68
C TRP A 52 11.71 3.70 15.36
N GLY A 53 12.58 4.38 14.61
CA GLY A 53 12.36 5.77 14.22
C GLY A 53 11.13 5.95 13.33
N LEU A 54 10.82 4.97 12.47
CA LEU A 54 9.65 5.01 11.60
C LEU A 54 8.34 4.92 12.41
N ILE A 55 8.28 4.01 13.39
CA ILE A 55 7.13 3.89 14.29
C ILE A 55 6.99 5.14 15.15
N LYS A 56 8.08 5.61 15.77
CA LYS A 56 8.00 6.78 16.67
C LYS A 56 7.55 8.04 15.95
N LYS A 57 8.03 8.30 14.74
CA LYS A 57 7.56 9.42 13.92
C LYS A 57 6.07 9.31 13.56
N ALA A 58 5.59 8.11 13.29
CA ALA A 58 4.17 7.88 13.03
C ALA A 58 3.33 8.16 14.28
N GLU A 59 3.72 7.60 15.43
CA GLU A 59 3.05 7.80 16.73
C GLU A 59 3.05 9.28 17.16
N GLU A 60 4.16 9.98 17.00
CA GLU A 60 4.28 11.42 17.31
C GLU A 60 3.26 12.25 16.53
N LYS A 61 3.09 11.97 15.23
CA LYS A 61 2.14 12.69 14.38
C LYS A 61 0.70 12.27 14.58
N LEU A 62 0.47 11.04 15.04
CA LEU A 62 -0.87 10.53 15.37
C LEU A 62 -1.34 10.97 16.76
N GLY A 63 -0.41 11.28 17.66
CA GLY A 63 -0.72 11.50 19.07
C GLY A 63 -1.11 10.23 19.82
N GLU A 64 -0.98 9.05 19.21
CA GLU A 64 -1.38 7.76 19.77
C GLU A 64 -0.31 6.68 19.51
N PRO A 65 -0.08 5.75 20.46
CA PRO A 65 0.85 4.65 20.26
C PRO A 65 0.27 3.62 19.27
N LEU A 66 1.10 3.15 18.35
CA LEU A 66 0.82 2.05 17.43
C LEU A 66 1.40 0.72 17.96
N VAL A 67 2.45 0.80 18.78
CA VAL A 67 3.14 -0.36 19.36
C VAL A 67 3.42 -0.14 20.85
N ASP A 68 3.01 -1.10 21.67
CA ASP A 68 3.45 -1.23 23.04
C ASP A 68 4.75 -2.04 23.10
N ALA A 69 5.82 -1.40 23.58
CA ALA A 69 7.13 -2.03 23.73
C ALA A 69 7.45 -2.26 25.20
N SER A 70 7.65 -3.52 25.59
CA SER A 70 8.20 -3.84 26.92
C SER A 70 9.72 -3.96 26.84
N LYS A 71 10.43 -3.34 27.79
CA LYS A 71 11.87 -3.58 27.94
C LYS A 71 12.06 -4.93 28.62
N GLY A 72 12.77 -5.84 27.96
CA GLY A 72 13.17 -7.10 28.56
C GLY A 72 14.02 -6.86 29.80
N GLY A 73 13.70 -7.53 30.91
CA GLY A 73 14.47 -7.48 32.15
C GLY A 73 15.85 -8.14 32.03
N LYS A 74 16.49 -8.44 33.17
CA LYS A 74 17.87 -8.99 33.29
C LYS A 74 18.21 -10.19 32.39
N LEU A 75 17.22 -10.92 31.88
CA LEU A 75 17.39 -12.10 31.01
C LEU A 75 17.37 -11.78 29.49
N GLY A 76 17.10 -10.52 29.11
CA GLY A 76 17.05 -10.09 27.72
C GLY A 76 15.77 -10.53 26.99
N GLY A 77 15.39 -9.77 25.96
CA GLY A 77 14.19 -10.00 25.14
C GLY A 77 13.09 -8.97 25.45
N GLY A 78 13.12 -7.83 24.76
CA GLY A 78 11.97 -6.92 24.78
C GLY A 78 10.85 -7.46 23.90
N SER A 79 9.60 -7.31 24.33
CA SER A 79 8.44 -7.60 23.47
C SER A 79 7.96 -6.33 22.78
N SER A 80 7.32 -6.49 21.65
CA SER A 80 6.61 -5.43 20.94
C SER A 80 5.28 -6.01 20.48
N THR A 81 4.18 -5.41 20.91
CA THR A 81 2.82 -5.81 20.51
C THR A 81 2.13 -4.62 19.90
N ILE A 82 1.34 -4.83 18.85
CA ILE A 82 0.54 -3.75 18.28
C ILE A 82 -0.55 -3.34 19.27
N THR A 83 -0.84 -2.04 19.33
CA THR A 83 -1.96 -1.51 20.13
C THR A 83 -3.28 -1.70 19.39
N GLU A 84 -4.41 -1.43 20.06
CA GLU A 84 -5.72 -1.36 19.40
C GLU A 84 -5.73 -0.30 18.29
N THR A 85 -5.11 0.85 18.53
CA THR A 85 -4.92 1.89 17.50
C THR A 85 -4.09 1.36 16.33
N GLY A 86 -2.97 0.67 16.58
CA GLY A 86 -2.16 0.03 15.56
C GLY A 86 -2.96 -0.94 14.69
N ALA A 87 -3.76 -1.80 15.32
CA ALA A 87 -4.65 -2.73 14.63
C ALA A 87 -5.73 -2.01 13.80
N LYS A 88 -6.28 -0.90 14.31
CA LYS A 88 -7.25 -0.08 13.58
C LYS A 88 -6.63 0.52 12.31
N TYR A 89 -5.42 1.09 12.39
CA TYR A 89 -4.75 1.67 11.21
C TYR A 89 -4.40 0.62 10.16
N ILE A 90 -4.01 -0.59 10.58
CA ILE A 90 -3.84 -1.73 9.65
C ILE A 90 -5.13 -1.96 8.86
N LYS A 91 -6.26 -2.14 9.55
CA LYS A 91 -7.56 -2.42 8.91
C LYS A 91 -8.03 -1.30 8.00
N ASP A 92 -7.89 -0.05 8.44
CA ASP A 92 -8.26 1.11 7.64
C ASP A 92 -7.41 1.23 6.37
N PHE A 93 -6.10 0.97 6.49
CA PHE A 93 -5.19 0.99 5.34
C PHE A 93 -5.52 -0.11 4.33
N GLU A 94 -5.76 -1.33 4.79
CA GLU A 94 -6.20 -2.46 3.95
C GLU A 94 -7.51 -2.13 3.21
N ARG A 95 -8.50 -1.58 3.91
CA ARG A 95 -9.78 -1.19 3.32
C ARG A 95 -9.61 -0.16 2.20
N ILE A 96 -8.75 0.85 2.39
CA ILE A 96 -8.48 1.86 1.35
C ILE A 96 -7.75 1.23 0.17
N GLN A 97 -6.78 0.33 0.42
CA GLN A 97 -6.09 -0.39 -0.65
C GLN A 97 -7.06 -1.22 -1.50
N ASP A 98 -8.03 -1.89 -0.87
CA ASP A 98 -9.01 -2.70 -1.58
C ASP A 98 -10.00 -1.86 -2.39
N GLN A 99 -10.52 -0.77 -1.81
CA GLN A 99 -11.33 0.20 -2.55
C GLN A 99 -10.57 0.78 -3.76
N TRP A 100 -9.27 1.03 -3.62
CA TRP A 100 -8.45 1.50 -4.73
C TRP A 100 -8.26 0.44 -5.83
N LYS A 101 -8.07 -0.83 -5.45
CA LYS A 101 -7.99 -1.94 -6.43
C LYS A 101 -9.30 -2.07 -7.21
N GLU A 102 -10.43 -1.98 -6.53
CA GLU A 102 -11.76 -2.01 -7.15
C GLU A 102 -11.98 -0.81 -8.09
N PHE A 103 -11.67 0.41 -7.62
CA PHE A 103 -11.75 1.61 -8.43
C PHE A 103 -10.92 1.48 -9.70
N ARG A 104 -9.66 1.04 -9.58
CA ARG A 104 -8.78 0.79 -10.72
C ARG A 104 -9.36 -0.25 -11.68
N GLY A 105 -9.96 -1.32 -11.17
CA GLY A 105 -10.64 -2.33 -12.00
C GLY A 105 -11.90 -1.78 -12.71
N SER A 106 -12.52 -0.74 -12.17
CA SER A 106 -13.71 -0.09 -12.72
C SER A 106 -13.42 0.97 -13.79
N LEU A 107 -12.18 1.46 -13.88
CA LEU A 107 -11.78 2.47 -14.86
C LEU A 107 -11.97 1.91 -16.28
N ARG A 108 -12.93 2.48 -17.00
CA ARG A 108 -13.20 2.14 -18.40
C ARG A 108 -12.64 3.23 -19.30
N ALA A 109 -11.83 2.84 -20.29
CA ALA A 109 -11.48 3.72 -21.39
C ALA A 109 -12.68 3.87 -22.34
N LYS A 110 -12.98 5.10 -22.75
CA LYS A 110 -13.91 5.39 -23.85
C LYS A 110 -13.10 5.73 -25.09
N GLY A 111 -13.49 5.14 -26.22
CA GLY A 111 -12.84 5.39 -27.50
C GLY A 111 -13.83 5.27 -28.65
N ILE A 112 -13.42 5.84 -29.79
CA ILE A 112 -14.15 5.83 -31.05
C ILE A 112 -13.43 4.86 -31.99
N VAL A 113 -14.18 3.95 -32.60
CA VAL A 113 -13.65 3.11 -33.69
C VAL A 113 -13.35 4.01 -34.89
N VAL A 114 -12.08 4.09 -35.28
CA VAL A 114 -11.62 4.94 -36.39
C VAL A 114 -11.57 4.15 -37.70
N SER A 115 -11.22 2.86 -37.64
CA SER A 115 -11.18 1.99 -38.82
C SER A 115 -11.44 0.53 -38.44
N VAL A 116 -11.98 -0.22 -39.40
CA VAL A 116 -12.13 -1.68 -39.36
C VAL A 116 -11.63 -2.24 -40.68
N ASP A 117 -10.59 -3.08 -40.64
CA ASP A 117 -10.02 -3.75 -41.81
C ASP A 117 -9.87 -5.25 -41.54
N GLY A 118 -10.78 -6.04 -42.13
CA GLY A 118 -10.86 -7.48 -41.87
C GLY A 118 -11.04 -7.80 -40.38
N ASN A 119 -10.00 -8.39 -39.78
CA ASN A 119 -9.97 -8.76 -38.36
C ASN A 119 -9.27 -7.72 -37.47
N GLU A 120 -8.88 -6.58 -38.02
CA GLU A 120 -8.21 -5.49 -37.30
C GLU A 120 -9.18 -4.34 -37.05
N VAL A 121 -9.24 -3.86 -35.80
CA VAL A 121 -10.05 -2.70 -35.40
C VAL A 121 -9.13 -1.66 -34.80
N ILE A 122 -9.13 -0.46 -35.38
CA ILE A 122 -8.37 0.69 -34.87
C ILE A 122 -9.33 1.55 -34.05
N VAL A 123 -9.01 1.74 -32.78
CA VAL A 123 -9.80 2.57 -31.85
C VAL A 123 -8.93 3.72 -31.37
N SER A 124 -9.44 4.94 -31.47
CA SER A 124 -8.85 6.13 -30.85
C SER A 124 -9.53 6.36 -29.50
N PHE A 125 -8.75 6.51 -28.43
CA PHE A 125 -9.27 6.76 -27.10
C PHE A 125 -9.16 8.24 -26.77
N GLU A 126 -10.15 8.81 -26.08
CA GLU A 126 -10.12 10.22 -25.65
C GLU A 126 -9.07 10.48 -24.55
N SER A 127 -8.54 9.40 -23.95
CA SER A 127 -7.52 9.43 -22.92
C SER A 127 -6.65 8.19 -23.04
N ASP A 128 -5.33 8.39 -23.13
CA ASP A 128 -4.31 7.33 -23.12
C ASP A 128 -4.14 6.70 -21.74
N LEU A 129 -4.86 7.18 -20.72
CA LEU A 129 -4.69 6.65 -19.39
C LEU A 129 -5.12 5.18 -19.36
N PHE A 130 -4.10 4.33 -19.25
CA PHE A 130 -4.11 2.95 -18.75
C PHE A 130 -4.24 1.81 -19.76
N LEU A 131 -4.41 2.08 -21.06
CA LEU A 131 -4.38 1.01 -22.06
C LEU A 131 -2.97 0.74 -22.55
N VAL A 132 -2.50 -0.49 -22.41
CA VAL A 132 -1.24 -0.97 -22.99
C VAL A 132 -1.51 -2.01 -24.06
N LYS A 133 -0.52 -2.26 -24.92
CA LYS A 133 -0.61 -3.30 -25.95
C LYS A 133 -0.93 -4.65 -25.29
N GLY A 134 -1.94 -5.35 -25.81
CA GLY A 134 -2.37 -6.65 -25.28
C GLY A 134 -3.51 -6.61 -24.27
N ASP A 135 -3.96 -5.43 -23.84
CA ASP A 135 -5.20 -5.30 -23.08
C ASP A 135 -6.41 -5.74 -23.92
N LYS A 136 -7.29 -6.54 -23.30
CA LYS A 136 -8.54 -6.96 -23.94
C LYS A 136 -9.57 -5.85 -23.83
N VAL A 137 -9.82 -5.16 -24.93
CA VAL A 137 -10.90 -4.17 -25.03
C VAL A 137 -12.18 -4.88 -25.48
N ARG A 138 -13.26 -4.73 -24.71
CA ARG A 138 -14.58 -5.17 -25.13
C ARG A 138 -15.30 -4.00 -25.79
N LEU A 139 -15.47 -4.09 -27.11
CA LEU A 139 -16.32 -3.15 -27.84
C LEU A 139 -17.77 -3.59 -27.70
N THR A 140 -18.63 -2.69 -27.21
CA THR A 140 -20.08 -2.88 -27.17
C THR A 140 -20.72 -1.81 -28.03
N LYS A 141 -21.65 -2.20 -28.90
CA LYS A 141 -22.51 -1.25 -29.59
C LYS A 141 -23.38 -0.54 -28.54
N ALA A 142 -23.41 0.80 -28.58
CA ALA A 142 -24.33 1.58 -27.76
C ALA A 142 -25.78 1.36 -28.20
#